data_AF-A0AB38B6T1-F1
#
_entry.id   AF-A0AB38B6T1-F1
#
_cell.length_a   1.000
_cell.length_b   1.000
_cell.length_c   1.000
_cell.angle_alpha   90.00
_cell.angle_beta   90.00
_cell.angle_gamma   90.00
#
_symmetry.space_group_name_H-M   'P 1'
#
loop_
_entity.id
_entity.type
_entity.pdbx_description
1 polymer ?
#
loop_
_entity_poly.entity_id
_entity_poly.type
_entity_poly.pdbx_seq_one_letter_code
_entity_poly.pdbx_strand_id
1 'polypeptide(L)'
;MPVPPAGTALAGGTNGPRALRPFLDTVLDALTTGAEDRAGPLPPGGPATVTRAVREACHPLLPDHGTGPHTALRTLVHTLAAGAADPADPHCAAHLHCPPLALATAADLAAGALNPSMDSWDQAPAASALEALTSRELAALVYPRATRPDALITTGGTESNQLALLLARETTTPAGTATDPHRPAPPLQIVCGANAHHSIHRSAWLLGLPEPLTLPPPTASSPPTPSTPASPASPAAPAPSSSPPPPAPPTPAPSTPSPHSPTSPTGTAPASTSTPPTAEPSSSATPTAAH
;
A
#
# COMPACT_ATOMS: atom_id res chain seq x y z
N MET A 1 -30.40 27.85 -12.88
CA MET A 1 -28.93 28.05 -12.80
C MET A 1 -28.35 27.72 -14.18
N PRO A 2 -27.51 28.60 -14.75
CA PRO A 2 -26.84 28.32 -16.01
C PRO A 2 -25.99 27.05 -15.88
N VAL A 3 -25.90 26.28 -16.97
CA VAL A 3 -25.05 25.07 -17.03
C VAL A 3 -23.60 25.52 -16.97
N PRO A 4 -22.79 25.06 -16.00
CA PRO A 4 -21.37 25.41 -15.95
C PRO A 4 -20.65 24.91 -17.21
N PRO A 5 -19.59 25.61 -17.66
CA PRO A 5 -18.75 25.15 -18.77
C PRO A 5 -18.34 23.68 -18.59
N ALA A 6 -18.22 22.94 -19.70
CA ALA A 6 -17.81 21.54 -19.66
C ALA A 6 -16.49 21.38 -18.89
N GLY A 7 -16.47 20.47 -17.91
CA GLY A 7 -15.30 20.23 -17.05
C GLY A 7 -15.15 21.18 -15.85
N THR A 8 -16.06 22.11 -15.62
CA THR A 8 -16.04 23.02 -14.44
C THR A 8 -17.15 22.73 -13.43
N ALA A 9 -17.96 21.71 -13.70
CA ALA A 9 -18.99 21.27 -12.77
C ALA A 9 -18.37 20.60 -11.55
N LEU A 10 -18.85 20.95 -10.36
CA LEU A 10 -18.37 20.38 -9.10
C LEU A 10 -18.91 18.97 -8.89
N ALA A 11 -18.09 18.09 -8.29
CA ALA A 11 -18.48 16.74 -7.89
C ALA A 11 -19.37 16.72 -6.63
N GLY A 12 -19.25 17.75 -5.79
CA GLY A 12 -20.06 17.94 -4.59
C GLY A 12 -21.36 18.73 -4.83
N GLY A 13 -22.18 18.83 -3.78
CA GLY A 13 -23.45 19.55 -3.80
C GLY A 13 -24.57 18.81 -4.55
N THR A 14 -25.76 19.41 -4.59
CA THR A 14 -26.99 18.76 -5.08
C THR A 14 -26.98 18.37 -6.55
N ASN A 15 -26.12 19.00 -7.36
CA ASN A 15 -25.93 18.69 -8.79
C ASN A 15 -24.73 17.79 -9.07
N GLY A 16 -23.88 17.53 -8.06
CA GLY A 16 -22.65 16.77 -8.18
C GLY A 16 -22.82 15.39 -8.79
N PRO A 17 -23.75 14.54 -8.30
CA PRO A 17 -23.99 13.22 -8.87
C PRO A 17 -24.34 13.25 -10.37
N ARG A 18 -25.10 14.25 -10.82
CA ARG A 18 -25.45 14.41 -12.24
C ARG A 18 -24.24 14.85 -13.07
N ALA A 19 -23.40 15.72 -12.52
CA ALA A 19 -22.19 16.19 -13.17
C ALA A 19 -21.13 15.08 -13.30
N LEU A 20 -21.02 14.20 -12.30
CA LEU A 20 -20.06 13.09 -12.29
C LEU A 20 -20.39 12.02 -13.34
N ARG A 21 -21.67 11.71 -13.51
CA ARG A 21 -22.12 10.56 -14.31
C ARG A 21 -21.47 10.40 -15.69
N PRO A 22 -21.47 11.41 -16.59
CA PRO A 22 -20.86 11.24 -17.91
C PRO A 22 -19.34 10.98 -17.86
N PHE A 23 -18.65 11.50 -16.85
CA PHE A 23 -17.23 11.22 -16.65
C PHE A 23 -17.00 9.81 -16.12
N LEU A 24 -17.84 9.34 -15.20
CA LEU A 24 -17.79 7.97 -14.71
C LEU A 24 -18.04 6.95 -15.82
N ASP A 25 -18.97 7.21 -16.73
CA ASP A 25 -19.18 6.35 -17.91
C ASP A 25 -17.90 6.26 -18.75
N THR A 26 -17.22 7.39 -18.97
CA THR A 26 -15.93 7.42 -19.70
C THR A 26 -14.82 6.66 -18.97
N VAL A 27 -14.74 6.79 -17.65
CA VAL A 27 -13.76 6.08 -16.82
C VAL A 27 -14.01 4.58 -16.87
N LEU A 28 -15.26 4.13 -16.75
CA LEU A 28 -15.62 2.72 -16.79
C LEU A 28 -15.27 2.09 -18.15
N ASP A 29 -15.62 2.75 -19.26
CA ASP A 29 -15.26 2.28 -20.61
C ASP A 29 -13.73 2.19 -20.78
N ALA A 30 -12.99 3.16 -20.27
CA ALA A 30 -11.53 3.19 -20.37
C ALA A 30 -10.86 2.12 -19.49
N LEU A 31 -11.40 1.85 -18.29
CA LEU A 31 -10.96 0.75 -17.42
C LEU A 31 -11.18 -0.60 -18.11
N THR A 32 -12.35 -0.81 -18.73
CA THR A 32 -12.66 -2.04 -19.47
C THR A 32 -11.66 -2.25 -20.61
N THR A 33 -11.52 -1.28 -21.51
CA THR A 33 -10.64 -1.41 -22.68
C THR A 33 -9.17 -1.54 -22.30
N GLY A 34 -8.70 -0.83 -21.27
CA GLY A 34 -7.33 -0.96 -20.80
C GLY A 34 -7.07 -2.31 -20.13
N ALA A 35 -8.02 -2.85 -19.37
CA ALA A 35 -7.89 -4.18 -18.78
C ALA A 35 -7.85 -5.29 -19.86
N GLU A 36 -8.64 -5.15 -20.92
CA GLU A 36 -8.60 -6.03 -22.10
C GLU A 36 -7.23 -6.00 -22.77
N ASP A 37 -6.65 -4.81 -22.99
CA ASP A 37 -5.34 -4.65 -23.64
C ASP A 37 -4.17 -5.16 -22.79
N ARG A 38 -4.26 -5.09 -21.46
CA ARG A 38 -3.26 -5.69 -20.55
C ARG A 38 -3.16 -7.21 -20.72
N ALA A 39 -4.30 -7.89 -20.83
CA ALA A 39 -4.42 -9.33 -21.07
C ALA A 39 -3.63 -10.27 -20.13
N GLY A 40 -3.66 -10.03 -18.81
CA GLY A 40 -3.05 -10.91 -17.79
C GLY A 40 -2.53 -10.16 -16.56
N PRO A 41 -1.95 -10.83 -15.55
CA PRO A 41 -1.67 -10.23 -14.24
C PRO A 41 -0.75 -9.00 -14.28
N LEU A 42 0.07 -8.86 -15.34
CA LEU A 42 0.98 -7.76 -15.61
C LEU A 42 1.05 -7.49 -17.12
N PRO A 43 1.32 -6.23 -17.55
CA PRO A 43 1.56 -5.93 -18.95
C PRO A 43 2.84 -6.61 -19.48
N PRO A 44 2.86 -7.02 -20.76
CA PRO A 44 4.04 -7.63 -21.37
C PRO A 44 5.15 -6.60 -21.64
N GLY A 45 6.38 -7.09 -21.88
CA GLY A 45 7.50 -6.26 -22.37
C GLY A 45 8.29 -5.50 -21.30
N GLY A 46 7.92 -5.62 -20.02
CA GLY A 46 8.68 -5.10 -18.90
C GLY A 46 8.68 -3.56 -18.77
N PRO A 47 9.45 -3.01 -17.81
CA PRO A 47 9.32 -1.63 -17.38
C PRO A 47 9.62 -0.59 -18.47
N ALA A 48 10.59 -0.86 -19.35
CA ALA A 48 10.93 0.05 -20.44
C ALA A 48 9.79 0.18 -21.48
N THR A 49 9.14 -0.94 -21.80
CA THR A 49 8.02 -0.96 -22.76
C THR A 49 6.81 -0.22 -22.19
N VAL A 50 6.44 -0.51 -20.93
CA VAL A 50 5.34 0.18 -20.24
C VAL A 50 5.61 1.67 -20.13
N THR A 51 6.82 2.06 -19.71
CA THR A 51 7.21 3.48 -19.58
C THR A 51 7.12 4.21 -20.91
N ARG A 52 7.55 3.57 -22.01
CA ARG A 52 7.47 4.15 -23.35
C ARG A 52 6.01 4.30 -23.80
N ALA A 53 5.17 3.29 -23.60
CA ALA A 53 3.75 3.35 -23.95
C ALA A 53 3.02 4.47 -23.19
N VAL A 54 3.27 4.60 -21.88
CA VAL A 54 2.73 5.69 -21.05
C VAL A 54 3.19 7.05 -21.58
N ARG A 55 4.48 7.19 -21.90
CA ARG A 55 5.04 8.43 -22.44
C ARG A 55 4.40 8.79 -23.78
N GLU A 56 4.31 7.84 -24.71
CA GLU A 56 3.75 8.07 -26.04
C GLU A 56 2.26 8.46 -25.97
N ALA A 57 1.47 7.76 -25.16
CA ALA A 57 0.04 8.02 -25.03
C ALA A 57 -0.27 9.35 -24.32
N CYS A 58 0.54 9.72 -23.33
CA CYS A 58 0.27 10.87 -22.48
C CYS A 58 1.08 12.12 -22.87
N HIS A 59 1.85 12.13 -23.97
CA HIS A 59 2.70 13.29 -24.31
C HIS A 59 1.92 14.40 -25.06
N PRO A 60 2.06 15.68 -24.67
CA PRO A 60 2.70 16.16 -23.44
C PRO A 60 1.79 15.91 -22.23
N LEU A 61 2.37 15.51 -21.09
CA LEU A 61 1.59 15.12 -19.91
C LEU A 61 0.79 16.30 -19.34
N LEU A 62 1.32 17.51 -19.50
CA LEU A 62 0.70 18.77 -19.11
C LEU A 62 0.73 19.72 -20.31
N PRO A 63 -0.23 19.62 -21.24
CA PRO A 63 -0.31 20.52 -22.39
C PRO A 63 -0.74 21.93 -21.99
N ASP A 64 -0.29 22.95 -22.72
CA ASP A 64 -0.76 24.34 -22.55
C ASP A 64 -2.27 24.48 -22.81
N HIS A 65 -2.82 23.59 -23.65
CA HIS A 65 -4.25 23.50 -23.95
C HIS A 65 -4.75 22.06 -23.79
N GLY A 66 -5.75 21.87 -22.92
CA GLY A 66 -6.33 20.55 -22.67
C GLY A 66 -7.07 19.98 -23.89
N THR A 67 -7.09 18.65 -24.00
CA THR A 67 -7.79 17.90 -25.06
C THR A 67 -9.29 17.70 -24.79
N GLY A 68 -9.80 18.34 -23.73
CA GLY A 68 -11.15 18.13 -23.19
C GLY A 68 -11.21 17.00 -22.16
N PRO A 69 -12.14 17.07 -21.17
CA PRO A 69 -12.15 16.18 -20.01
C PRO A 69 -12.38 14.70 -20.37
N HIS A 70 -13.26 14.40 -21.35
CA HIS A 70 -13.51 13.02 -21.77
C HIS A 70 -12.32 12.38 -22.47
N THR A 71 -11.68 13.11 -23.39
CA THR A 71 -10.47 12.64 -24.07
C THR A 71 -9.35 12.41 -23.07
N ALA A 72 -9.11 13.38 -22.18
CA ALA A 72 -8.09 13.27 -21.16
C ALA A 72 -8.32 12.09 -20.21
N LEU A 73 -9.54 11.92 -19.70
CA LEU A 73 -9.90 10.78 -18.84
C LEU A 73 -9.74 9.45 -19.58
N ARG A 74 -10.25 9.35 -20.81
CA ARG A 74 -10.14 8.12 -21.60
C ARG A 74 -8.69 7.73 -21.81
N THR A 75 -7.84 8.64 -22.29
CA THR A 75 -6.42 8.37 -22.53
C THR A 75 -5.72 7.95 -21.24
N LEU A 76 -5.84 8.74 -20.16
CA LEU A 76 -5.13 8.46 -18.91
C LEU A 76 -5.58 7.15 -18.27
N VAL A 77 -6.90 6.94 -18.14
CA VAL A 77 -7.44 5.75 -17.45
C VAL A 77 -7.17 4.49 -18.25
N HIS A 78 -7.33 4.51 -19.58
CA HIS A 78 -7.03 3.37 -20.43
C HIS A 78 -5.54 3.01 -20.32
N THR A 79 -4.64 3.99 -20.48
CA THR A 79 -3.20 3.77 -20.39
C THR A 79 -2.78 3.24 -19.02
N LEU A 80 -3.38 3.74 -17.93
CA LEU A 80 -3.13 3.23 -16.58
C LEU A 80 -3.63 1.80 -16.41
N ALA A 81 -4.84 1.48 -16.87
CA ALA A 81 -5.40 0.14 -16.77
C ALA A 81 -4.62 -0.90 -17.60
N ALA A 82 -4.20 -0.52 -18.81
CA ALA A 82 -3.35 -1.35 -19.67
C ALA A 82 -1.96 -1.61 -19.08
N GLY A 83 -1.42 -0.65 -18.33
CA GLY A 83 -0.11 -0.73 -17.70
C GLY A 83 -0.10 -1.26 -16.25
N ALA A 84 -1.26 -1.59 -15.67
CA ALA A 84 -1.37 -1.94 -14.25
C ALA A 84 -0.99 -3.40 -13.97
N ALA A 85 -0.51 -3.66 -12.74
CA ALA A 85 -0.65 -5.00 -12.17
C ALA A 85 -2.12 -5.21 -11.78
N ASP A 86 -2.64 -6.43 -11.94
CA ASP A 86 -4.02 -6.76 -11.61
C ASP A 86 -4.11 -7.78 -10.48
N PRO A 87 -4.24 -7.31 -9.22
CA PRO A 87 -4.40 -8.19 -8.07
C PRO A 87 -5.66 -9.07 -8.11
N ALA A 88 -6.63 -8.80 -8.99
CA ALA A 88 -7.81 -9.65 -9.16
C ALA A 88 -7.56 -10.83 -10.11
N ASP A 89 -6.48 -10.80 -10.90
CA ASP A 89 -6.06 -11.94 -11.72
C ASP A 89 -5.56 -13.07 -10.80
N PRO A 90 -6.06 -14.31 -10.92
CA PRO A 90 -5.64 -15.44 -10.10
C PRO A 90 -4.13 -15.74 -10.15
N HIS A 91 -3.43 -15.32 -11.21
CA HIS A 91 -2.00 -15.49 -11.36
C HIS A 91 -1.18 -14.30 -10.82
N CYS A 92 -1.83 -13.22 -10.37
CA CYS A 92 -1.16 -12.11 -9.70
C CYS A 92 -0.87 -12.45 -8.23
N ALA A 93 0.10 -13.35 -8.02
CA ALA A 93 0.42 -13.90 -6.70
C ALA A 93 1.40 -13.04 -5.86
N ALA A 94 1.71 -11.81 -6.29
CA ALA A 94 2.60 -10.89 -5.59
C ALA A 94 2.14 -9.43 -5.76
N HIS A 95 2.44 -8.49 -4.86
CA HIS A 95 2.84 -8.65 -3.46
C HIS A 95 1.59 -8.71 -2.56
N LEU A 96 1.64 -8.19 -1.33
CA LEU A 96 0.51 -8.14 -0.39
C LEU A 96 -0.52 -7.05 -0.76
N HIS A 97 -0.86 -6.95 -2.04
CA HIS A 97 -1.93 -6.09 -2.52
C HIS A 97 -3.17 -6.95 -2.68
N CYS A 98 -4.23 -6.64 -1.94
CA CYS A 98 -5.50 -7.32 -2.13
C CYS A 98 -6.23 -6.75 -3.35
N PRO A 99 -6.97 -7.58 -4.11
CA PRO A 99 -7.92 -7.06 -5.09
C PRO A 99 -8.93 -6.12 -4.40
N PRO A 100 -9.10 -4.88 -4.89
CA PRO A 100 -10.06 -3.95 -4.31
C PRO A 100 -11.48 -4.44 -4.58
N LEU A 101 -12.35 -4.35 -3.57
CA LEU A 101 -13.77 -4.62 -3.75
C LEU A 101 -14.41 -3.46 -4.53
N ALA A 102 -15.25 -3.77 -5.52
CA ALA A 102 -16.04 -2.76 -6.24
C ALA A 102 -16.85 -1.85 -5.30
N LEU A 103 -17.36 -2.42 -4.19
CA LEU A 103 -18.04 -1.67 -3.13
C LEU A 103 -17.11 -0.62 -2.48
N ALA A 104 -15.87 -1.00 -2.16
CA ALA A 104 -14.91 -0.12 -1.52
C ALA A 104 -14.52 1.03 -2.47
N THR A 105 -14.25 0.73 -3.74
CA THR A 105 -13.95 1.76 -4.76
C THR A 105 -15.13 2.71 -4.97
N ALA A 106 -16.37 2.22 -4.93
CA ALA A 106 -17.55 3.08 -4.99
C ALA A 106 -17.71 3.97 -3.75
N ALA A 107 -17.32 3.48 -2.56
CA ALA A 107 -17.27 4.29 -1.35
C ALA A 107 -16.19 5.36 -1.43
N ASP A 108 -15.01 5.06 -2.00
CA ASP A 108 -13.95 6.05 -2.24
C ASP A 108 -14.40 7.15 -3.21
N LEU A 109 -15.18 6.82 -4.24
CA LEU A 109 -15.81 7.82 -5.10
C LEU A 109 -16.71 8.76 -4.29
N ALA A 110 -17.52 8.23 -3.37
CA ALA A 110 -18.38 9.04 -2.51
C ALA A 110 -17.55 9.94 -1.58
N ALA A 111 -16.50 9.39 -0.96
CA ALA A 111 -15.57 10.16 -0.12
C ALA A 111 -14.88 11.27 -0.92
N GLY A 112 -14.40 10.97 -2.12
CA GLY A 112 -13.77 11.95 -3.02
C GLY A 112 -14.73 13.04 -3.50
N ALA A 113 -16.00 12.71 -3.76
CA ALA A 113 -17.02 13.69 -4.12
C ALA A 113 -17.40 14.63 -2.96
N LEU A 114 -17.32 14.14 -1.71
CA LEU A 114 -17.59 14.91 -0.50
C LEU A 114 -16.38 15.70 0.00
N ASN A 115 -15.17 15.20 -0.26
CA ASN A 115 -13.89 15.79 0.14
C ASN A 115 -13.86 16.26 1.62
N PRO A 116 -14.14 15.36 2.59
CA PRO A 116 -14.14 15.73 4.00
C PRO A 116 -12.73 16.07 4.48
N SER A 117 -12.58 17.16 5.21
CA SER A 117 -11.37 17.45 5.99
C SER A 117 -11.52 16.86 7.38
N MET A 118 -10.72 15.84 7.70
CA MET A 118 -10.79 15.13 8.99
C MET A 118 -10.06 15.84 10.14
N ASP A 119 -9.60 17.07 9.92
CA ASP A 119 -8.85 17.87 10.91
C ASP A 119 -9.72 18.30 12.11
N SER A 120 -11.01 18.57 11.89
CA SER A 120 -11.94 18.97 12.93
C SER A 120 -13.38 18.59 12.62
N TRP A 121 -14.18 18.44 13.68
CA TRP A 121 -15.56 17.98 13.56
C TRP A 121 -16.46 18.89 12.72
N ASP A 122 -16.27 20.21 12.78
CA ASP A 122 -17.04 21.18 12.02
C ASP A 122 -16.76 21.14 10.50
N GLN A 123 -15.63 20.56 10.11
CA GLN A 123 -15.29 20.36 8.69
C GLN A 123 -15.78 19.02 8.12
N ALA A 124 -15.98 18.00 8.96
CA ALA A 124 -16.40 16.67 8.51
C ALA A 124 -17.33 15.94 9.52
N PRO A 125 -18.45 16.53 9.94
CA PRO A 125 -19.20 16.09 11.12
C PRO A 125 -19.68 14.63 11.04
N ALA A 126 -20.21 14.23 9.88
CA ALA A 126 -20.69 12.86 9.67
C ALA A 126 -19.53 11.86 9.52
N ALA A 127 -18.45 12.23 8.82
CA ALA A 127 -17.30 11.37 8.62
C ALA A 127 -16.52 11.17 9.93
N SER A 128 -16.33 12.22 10.73
CA SER A 128 -15.74 12.12 12.07
C SER A 128 -16.55 11.22 13.01
N ALA A 129 -17.89 11.32 12.98
CA ALA A 129 -18.75 10.43 13.76
C ALA A 129 -18.62 8.97 13.30
N LEU A 130 -18.60 8.72 11.99
CA LEU A 130 -18.44 7.39 11.41
C LEU A 130 -17.06 6.79 11.73
N GLU A 131 -15.99 7.55 11.60
CA GLU A 131 -14.63 7.10 11.95
C GLU A 131 -14.56 6.74 13.43
N ALA A 132 -15.08 7.59 14.32
CA ALA A 132 -15.07 7.32 15.75
C ALA A 132 -15.83 6.01 16.10
N LEU A 133 -16.94 5.72 15.42
CA LEU A 133 -17.66 4.45 15.59
C LEU A 133 -16.83 3.27 15.05
N THR A 134 -16.32 3.40 13.83
CA THR A 134 -15.55 2.34 13.16
C THR A 134 -14.29 1.98 13.93
N SER A 135 -13.53 2.98 14.38
CA SER A 135 -12.32 2.79 15.19
C SER A 135 -12.62 2.06 16.49
N ARG A 136 -13.71 2.41 17.20
CA ARG A 136 -14.11 1.70 18.42
C ARG A 136 -14.46 0.24 18.16
N GLU A 137 -15.21 -0.04 17.10
CA GLU A 137 -15.57 -1.42 16.72
C GLU A 137 -14.32 -2.24 16.34
N LEU A 138 -13.41 -1.67 15.55
CA LEU A 138 -12.14 -2.33 15.21
C LEU A 138 -11.26 -2.55 16.44
N ALA A 139 -11.17 -1.57 17.33
CA ALA A 139 -10.40 -1.69 18.56
C ALA A 139 -10.98 -2.76 19.50
N ALA A 140 -12.31 -2.84 19.63
CA ALA A 140 -12.99 -3.86 20.40
C ALA A 140 -12.81 -5.27 19.80
N LEU A 141 -12.76 -5.39 18.46
CA LEU A 141 -12.49 -6.65 17.79
C LEU A 141 -11.08 -7.18 18.09
N VAL A 142 -10.07 -6.30 18.09
CA VAL A 142 -8.67 -6.67 18.35
C VAL A 142 -8.40 -6.87 19.85
N TYR A 143 -9.01 -6.04 20.71
CA TYR A 143 -8.79 -6.05 22.16
C TYR A 143 -10.11 -6.25 22.94
N PRO A 144 -10.76 -7.42 22.83
CA PRO A 144 -12.11 -7.64 23.36
C PRO A 144 -12.22 -7.61 24.89
N ARG A 145 -11.09 -7.64 25.61
CA ARG A 145 -11.04 -7.58 27.08
C ARG A 145 -10.58 -6.21 27.61
N ALA A 146 -10.21 -5.28 26.74
CA ALA A 146 -9.86 -3.93 27.17
C ALA A 146 -11.12 -3.19 27.63
N THR A 147 -10.99 -2.35 28.66
CA THR A 147 -12.14 -1.62 29.23
C THR A 147 -12.66 -0.53 28.29
N ARG A 148 -11.75 0.14 27.58
CA ARG A 148 -12.05 1.21 26.61
C ARG A 148 -11.01 1.18 25.47
N PRO A 149 -10.98 0.12 24.64
CA PRO A 149 -10.06 0.08 23.51
C PRO A 149 -10.41 1.19 22.53
N ASP A 150 -9.38 1.76 21.91
CA ASP A 150 -9.53 2.77 20.87
C ASP A 150 -8.53 2.49 19.75
N ALA A 151 -8.79 3.06 18.58
CA ALA A 151 -7.94 2.95 17.41
C ALA A 151 -7.90 4.27 16.65
N LEU A 152 -6.82 4.45 15.88
CA LEU A 152 -6.69 5.55 14.94
C LEU A 152 -6.47 4.97 13.55
N ILE A 153 -7.16 5.53 12.56
CA ILE A 153 -6.90 5.21 11.16
C ILE A 153 -5.70 6.03 10.69
N THR A 154 -4.72 5.37 10.09
CA THR A 154 -3.53 6.00 9.51
C THR A 154 -3.45 5.68 8.03
N THR A 155 -2.56 6.35 7.29
CA THR A 155 -2.38 6.14 5.84
C THR A 155 -1.85 4.75 5.49
N GLY A 156 -1.24 4.05 6.44
CA GLY A 156 -0.86 2.64 6.33
C GLY A 156 0.01 2.17 7.48
N GLY A 157 0.43 0.91 7.44
CA GLY A 157 1.15 0.26 8.54
C GLY A 157 2.52 0.88 8.88
N THR A 158 3.18 1.53 7.92
CA THR A 158 4.43 2.27 8.19
C THR A 158 4.19 3.44 9.14
N GLU A 159 3.15 4.24 8.90
CA GLU A 159 2.75 5.34 9.79
C GLU A 159 2.23 4.80 11.12
N SER A 160 1.42 3.73 11.12
CA SER A 160 0.96 3.10 12.36
C SER A 160 2.12 2.68 13.26
N ASN A 161 3.17 2.08 12.68
CA ASN A 161 4.37 1.68 13.41
C ASN A 161 5.15 2.88 13.97
N GLN A 162 5.28 3.95 13.19
CA GLN A 162 5.93 5.18 13.65
C GLN A 162 5.17 5.80 14.83
N LEU A 163 3.84 5.89 14.71
CA LEU A 163 2.99 6.43 15.77
C LEU A 163 3.00 5.55 17.02
N ALA A 164 2.98 4.22 16.87
CA ALA A 164 3.08 3.30 18.01
C ALA A 164 4.38 3.50 18.80
N LEU A 165 5.51 3.67 18.12
CA LEU A 165 6.79 3.94 18.77
C LEU A 165 6.85 5.34 19.38
N LEU A 166 6.27 6.34 18.73
CA LEU A 166 6.12 7.68 19.30
C LEU A 166 5.31 7.61 20.61
N LEU A 167 4.15 6.95 20.60
CA LEU A 167 3.31 6.78 21.79
C LEU A 167 4.06 6.00 22.89
N ALA A 168 4.82 4.95 22.56
CA ALA A 168 5.64 4.22 23.53
C ALA A 168 6.72 5.12 24.17
N ARG A 169 7.35 5.99 23.37
CA ARG A 169 8.33 6.96 23.84
C ARG A 169 7.70 8.01 24.77
N GLU A 170 6.52 8.52 24.41
CA GLU A 170 5.86 9.56 25.21
C GLU A 170 5.20 9.00 26.48
N THR A 171 4.68 7.77 26.46
CA THR A 171 4.00 7.16 27.63
C THR A 171 4.95 6.78 28.77
N THR A 172 6.25 6.64 28.49
CA THR A 172 7.27 6.40 29.52
C THR A 172 7.66 7.69 30.27
N THR A 173 7.14 8.85 29.88
CA THR A 173 7.37 10.14 30.53
C THR A 173 6.49 10.33 31.78
N PRO A 174 7.02 10.79 32.93
CA PRO A 174 6.22 11.06 34.12
C PRO A 174 5.10 12.08 33.87
N ALA A 175 3.92 11.79 34.41
CA ALA A 175 2.75 12.66 34.33
C ALA A 175 3.08 14.09 34.79
N GLY A 176 2.61 15.09 34.04
CA GLY A 176 2.84 16.51 34.33
C GLY A 176 4.10 17.13 33.69
N THR A 177 4.91 16.36 32.96
CA THR A 177 6.08 16.86 32.21
C THR A 177 5.90 16.86 30.69
N ALA A 178 4.67 16.61 30.21
CA ALA A 178 4.31 16.49 28.79
C ALA A 178 4.41 17.80 27.98
N THR A 179 4.78 18.92 28.60
CA THR A 179 4.79 20.25 27.98
C THR A 179 6.14 20.64 27.38
N ASP A 180 7.20 19.84 27.56
CA ASP A 180 8.51 20.09 26.94
C ASP A 180 8.73 19.14 25.75
N PRO A 181 8.50 19.59 24.50
CA PRO A 181 8.66 18.77 23.31
C PRO A 181 10.12 18.43 22.97
N HIS A 182 11.09 19.05 23.65
CA HIS A 182 12.53 18.87 23.39
C HIS A 182 13.27 18.17 24.52
N ARG A 183 12.55 17.67 25.53
CA ARG A 183 13.13 16.96 26.65
C ARG A 183 13.76 15.62 26.20
N PRO A 184 14.83 15.17 26.88
CA PRO A 184 15.34 13.82 26.69
C PRO A 184 14.27 12.79 27.11
N ALA A 185 13.82 11.97 26.17
CA ALA A 185 12.96 10.84 26.49
C ALA A 185 13.71 9.83 27.39
N PRO A 186 13.03 9.14 28.30
CA PRO A 186 13.61 8.01 29.00
C PRO A 186 14.07 6.95 27.98
N PRO A 187 15.05 6.11 28.33
CA PRO A 187 15.59 5.13 27.39
C PRO A 187 14.51 4.13 26.97
N LEU A 188 14.15 4.15 25.69
CA LEU A 188 13.26 3.18 25.06
C LEU A 188 14.11 2.24 24.20
N GLN A 189 14.18 0.97 24.59
CA GLN A 189 14.79 -0.08 23.76
C GLN A 189 13.69 -0.83 23.01
N ILE A 190 13.71 -0.73 21.68
CA ILE A 190 12.82 -1.50 20.82
C ILE A 190 13.39 -2.91 20.67
N VAL A 191 12.53 -3.93 20.72
CA VAL A 191 12.86 -5.33 20.43
C VAL A 191 11.94 -5.82 19.32
N CYS A 192 12.50 -6.36 18.24
CA CYS A 192 11.71 -6.86 17.11
C CYS A 192 12.33 -8.15 16.53
N GLY A 193 11.52 -8.96 15.85
CA GLY A 193 12.04 -10.14 15.14
C GLY A 193 12.83 -9.75 13.89
N ALA A 194 13.74 -10.61 13.44
CA ALA A 194 14.53 -10.41 12.22
C ALA A 194 13.68 -10.33 10.93
N ASN A 195 12.43 -10.77 10.99
CA ASN A 195 11.44 -10.66 9.92
C ASN A 195 10.50 -9.45 10.09
N ALA A 196 10.71 -8.59 11.09
CA ALA A 196 9.88 -7.42 11.30
C ALA A 196 9.92 -6.47 10.09
N HIS A 197 8.81 -5.77 9.84
CA HIS A 197 8.74 -4.83 8.74
C HIS A 197 9.79 -3.72 8.92
N HIS A 198 10.49 -3.38 7.83
CA HIS A 198 11.59 -2.40 7.83
C HIS A 198 11.19 -1.02 8.39
N SER A 199 9.90 -0.69 8.42
CA SER A 199 9.39 0.53 9.04
C SER A 199 9.72 0.65 10.52
N ILE A 200 9.96 -0.45 11.25
CA ILE A 200 10.33 -0.40 12.67
C ILE A 200 11.70 0.28 12.85
N HIS A 201 12.72 -0.21 12.14
CA HIS A 201 14.07 0.39 12.16
C HIS A 201 14.05 1.82 11.62
N ARG A 202 13.32 2.06 10.51
CA ARG A 202 13.14 3.41 9.97
C ARG A 202 12.52 4.37 10.98
N SER A 203 11.51 3.92 11.72
CA SER A 203 10.83 4.74 12.73
C SER A 203 11.72 5.01 13.93
N ALA A 204 12.49 4.03 14.40
CA ALA A 204 13.48 4.22 15.45
C ALA A 204 14.49 5.32 15.07
N TRP A 205 15.04 5.24 13.85
CA TRP A 205 15.94 6.26 13.31
C TRP A 205 15.30 7.64 13.22
N LEU A 206 14.08 7.75 12.64
CA LEU A 206 13.35 9.02 12.51
C LEU A 206 13.04 9.68 13.86
N LEU A 207 12.81 8.87 14.90
CA LEU A 207 12.47 9.35 16.25
C LEU A 207 13.70 9.57 17.15
N GLY A 208 14.92 9.35 16.62
CA GLY A 208 16.16 9.49 17.38
C GLY A 208 16.34 8.44 18.49
N LEU A 209 15.73 7.27 18.33
CA LEU A 209 15.81 6.16 19.29
C LEU A 209 17.05 5.28 19.03
N PRO A 210 17.52 4.52 20.04
CA PRO A 210 18.55 3.50 19.83
C PRO A 210 18.14 2.47 18.76
N GLU A 211 19.15 1.85 18.14
CA GLU A 211 18.93 0.77 17.17
C GLU A 211 18.08 -0.36 17.79
N PRO A 212 17.02 -0.83 17.11
CA PRO A 212 16.23 -1.94 17.61
C PRO A 212 17.05 -3.22 17.83
N LEU A 213 16.85 -3.86 18.98
CA LEU A 213 17.41 -5.17 19.28
C LEU A 213 16.66 -6.21 18.45
N THR A 214 17.34 -6.77 17.45
CA THR A 214 16.75 -7.73 16.53
C THR A 214 16.94 -9.16 17.03
N LEU A 215 15.83 -9.88 17.25
CA LEU A 215 15.83 -11.28 17.65
C LEU A 215 15.87 -12.19 16.42
N PRO A 216 16.65 -13.28 16.42
CA PRO A 216 16.68 -14.23 15.31
C PRO A 216 15.29 -14.84 15.07
N PRO A 217 14.98 -15.28 13.84
CA PRO A 217 13.72 -15.97 13.59
C PRO A 217 13.66 -17.25 14.44
N PRO A 218 12.48 -17.67 14.92
CA PRO A 218 12.35 -18.92 15.67
C PRO A 218 12.89 -20.08 14.83
N THR A 219 13.73 -20.93 15.43
CA THR A 219 14.23 -22.14 14.78
C THR A 219 13.06 -23.10 14.58
N ALA A 220 13.00 -23.74 13.41
CA ALA A 220 11.87 -24.55 12.92
C ALA A 220 11.50 -25.80 13.76
N SER A 221 12.08 -26.00 14.95
CA SER A 221 11.87 -27.18 15.79
C SER A 221 10.86 -26.99 16.94
N SER A 222 10.16 -25.85 17.01
CA SER A 222 9.07 -25.69 17.97
C SER A 222 7.85 -25.06 17.30
N PRO A 223 6.62 -25.57 17.53
CA PRO A 223 5.42 -24.86 17.10
C PRO A 223 5.45 -23.44 17.68
N PRO A 224 4.82 -22.44 17.01
CA PRO A 224 4.74 -21.09 17.53
C PRO A 224 3.98 -21.12 18.86
N THR A 225 4.71 -21.22 19.95
CA THR A 225 4.20 -20.97 21.29
C THR A 225 4.12 -19.46 21.43
N PRO A 226 3.02 -18.90 21.95
CA PRO A 226 2.95 -17.47 22.23
C PRO A 226 4.15 -17.13 23.10
N SER A 227 5.01 -16.24 22.61
CA SER A 227 6.23 -15.83 23.29
C SER A 227 5.85 -15.23 24.64
N THR A 228 6.10 -15.97 25.72
CA THR A 228 6.12 -15.40 27.05
C THR A 228 7.23 -14.35 27.06
N PRO A 229 6.97 -13.08 27.44
CA PRO A 229 8.04 -12.10 27.51
C PRO A 229 9.11 -12.64 28.47
N ALA A 230 10.36 -12.71 27.99
CA ALA A 230 11.49 -12.98 28.86
C ALA A 230 11.52 -11.90 29.93
N SER A 231 11.38 -12.31 31.19
CA SER A 231 11.52 -11.41 32.33
C SER A 231 12.91 -10.75 32.24
N PRO A 232 13.04 -9.42 32.25
CA PRO A 232 14.36 -8.81 32.28
C PRO A 232 15.04 -9.27 33.56
N ALA A 233 16.15 -9.99 33.43
CA ALA A 233 16.98 -10.36 34.56
C ALA A 233 17.48 -9.06 35.22
N SER A 234 16.85 -8.67 36.32
CA SER A 234 17.31 -7.56 37.14
C SER A 234 18.53 -8.01 37.94
N PRO A 235 19.64 -7.25 37.98
CA PRO A 235 20.69 -7.49 38.95
C PRO A 235 20.14 -7.24 40.36
N ALA A 236 20.56 -8.08 41.30
CA ALA A 236 19.97 -8.31 42.62
C ALA A 236 19.78 -7.06 43.50
N ALA A 237 18.60 -6.94 44.13
CA ALA A 237 18.35 -6.39 45.48
C ALA A 237 16.87 -6.64 45.92
N PRO A 238 16.55 -6.69 47.23
CA PRO A 238 15.47 -7.53 47.78
C PRO A 238 14.06 -6.90 47.79
N ALA A 239 13.04 -7.75 47.84
CA ALA A 239 11.60 -7.45 47.84
C ALA A 239 11.02 -7.17 49.26
N PRO A 240 9.71 -6.85 49.44
CA PRO A 240 8.70 -6.35 48.49
C PRO A 240 7.96 -5.06 48.97
N SER A 241 7.28 -4.36 48.06
CA SER A 241 6.05 -3.63 48.40
C SER A 241 5.00 -3.86 47.30
N SER A 242 3.76 -4.08 47.70
CA SER A 242 2.62 -4.51 46.88
C SER A 242 2.20 -3.43 45.86
N SER A 243 2.21 -3.79 44.58
CA SER A 243 1.51 -3.06 43.51
C SER A 243 0.98 -4.07 42.48
N PRO A 244 -0.18 -3.80 41.85
CA PRO A 244 -0.80 -4.73 40.90
C PRO A 244 0.04 -4.89 39.63
N PRO A 245 -0.03 -6.04 38.95
CA PRO A 245 0.82 -6.34 37.80
C PRO A 245 0.47 -5.45 36.59
N PRO A 246 1.45 -5.11 35.73
CA PRO A 246 1.21 -4.35 34.50
C PRO A 246 0.41 -5.18 33.47
N PRO A 247 -0.34 -4.53 32.56
CA PRO A 247 -1.06 -5.22 31.50
C PRO A 247 -0.11 -5.88 30.50
N ALA A 248 -0.53 -7.04 29.98
CA ALA A 248 0.24 -7.86 29.05
C ALA A 248 0.47 -7.16 27.70
N PRO A 249 1.66 -7.29 27.08
CA PRO A 249 1.94 -6.71 25.77
C PRO A 249 1.25 -7.49 24.63
N PRO A 250 0.95 -6.84 23.49
CA PRO A 250 0.34 -7.48 22.33
C PRO A 250 1.28 -8.50 21.67
N THR A 251 0.70 -9.58 21.15
CA THR A 251 1.37 -10.60 20.34
C THR A 251 1.60 -10.08 18.91
N PRO A 252 2.75 -10.35 18.27
CA PRO A 252 3.03 -9.82 16.93
C PRO A 252 2.19 -10.51 15.85
N ALA A 253 1.69 -9.71 14.92
CA ALA A 253 1.04 -10.15 13.68
C ALA A 253 2.04 -10.81 12.70
N PRO A 254 1.58 -11.66 11.76
CA PRO A 254 2.44 -12.34 10.79
C PRO A 254 3.24 -11.34 9.96
N SER A 255 4.51 -11.68 9.73
CA SER A 255 5.48 -10.77 9.12
C SER A 255 5.60 -10.97 7.61
N THR A 256 5.93 -9.89 6.91
CA THR A 256 6.17 -9.89 5.46
C THR A 256 7.61 -10.33 5.17
N PRO A 257 7.87 -11.43 4.46
CA PRO A 257 9.24 -11.79 4.09
C PRO A 257 9.82 -10.77 3.08
N SER A 258 11.07 -10.37 3.30
CA SER A 258 11.81 -9.49 2.37
C SER A 258 11.98 -10.17 1.00
N PRO A 259 11.88 -9.44 -0.13
CA PRO A 259 12.17 -10.02 -1.44
C PRO A 259 13.66 -10.37 -1.54
N HIS A 260 13.96 -11.64 -1.82
CA HIS A 260 15.31 -12.07 -2.17
C HIS A 260 15.69 -11.47 -3.53
N SER A 261 16.80 -10.74 -3.59
CA SER A 261 17.40 -10.29 -4.86
C SER A 261 17.70 -11.50 -5.76
N PRO A 262 17.31 -11.51 -7.04
CA PRO A 262 17.70 -12.58 -7.94
C PRO A 262 19.21 -12.52 -8.19
N THR A 263 19.93 -13.55 -7.75
CA THR A 263 21.33 -13.77 -8.11
C THR A 263 21.42 -14.06 -9.61
N SER A 264 22.14 -13.20 -10.34
CA SER A 264 22.46 -13.39 -11.76
C SER A 264 23.22 -14.71 -11.98
N PRO A 265 22.81 -15.58 -12.91
CA PRO A 265 23.65 -16.71 -13.29
C PRO A 265 24.75 -16.23 -14.25
N THR A 266 25.96 -16.01 -13.71
CA THR A 266 27.19 -16.07 -14.49
C THR A 266 27.47 -17.53 -14.84
N GLY A 267 27.26 -17.91 -16.10
CA GLY A 267 27.51 -19.26 -16.60
C GLY A 267 27.99 -19.24 -18.05
N THR A 268 29.30 -19.35 -18.21
CA THR A 268 30.08 -19.37 -19.44
C THR A 268 29.65 -20.51 -20.38
N ALA A 269 29.40 -20.19 -21.66
CA ALA A 269 29.19 -21.18 -22.72
C ALA A 269 30.52 -21.83 -23.16
N PRO A 270 30.50 -23.08 -23.65
CA PRO A 270 31.53 -23.56 -24.57
C PRO A 270 30.97 -23.79 -25.98
N ALA A 271 31.78 -23.41 -26.97
CA ALA A 271 31.55 -23.59 -28.40
C ALA A 271 32.29 -24.83 -28.94
N SER A 272 31.68 -25.55 -29.91
CA SER A 272 32.35 -26.42 -30.92
C SER A 272 31.31 -26.74 -32.04
N THR A 273 31.37 -26.16 -33.26
CA THR A 273 31.98 -26.67 -34.53
C THR A 273 31.61 -28.13 -34.89
N SER A 274 31.19 -28.57 -36.09
CA SER A 274 31.08 -27.99 -37.45
C SER A 274 30.51 -29.03 -38.48
N THR A 275 29.65 -28.56 -39.42
CA THR A 275 29.47 -28.91 -40.89
C THR A 275 28.81 -30.25 -41.42
N PRO A 276 28.32 -30.32 -42.70
CA PRO A 276 26.95 -30.76 -43.10
C PRO A 276 26.93 -31.97 -44.10
N PRO A 277 25.83 -32.26 -44.87
CA PRO A 277 25.79 -31.78 -46.27
C PRO A 277 24.40 -31.62 -47.00
N THR A 278 24.46 -30.87 -48.13
CA THR A 278 23.76 -30.98 -49.46
C THR A 278 22.26 -30.69 -49.72
N ALA A 279 22.01 -29.52 -50.34
CA ALA A 279 21.41 -29.19 -51.65
C ALA A 279 20.17 -29.94 -52.25
N GLU A 280 19.04 -29.20 -52.33
CA GLU A 280 18.13 -28.81 -53.47
C GLU A 280 17.85 -29.73 -54.72
N PRO A 281 16.85 -29.44 -55.61
CA PRO A 281 15.79 -28.38 -55.63
C PRO A 281 14.38 -28.86 -56.10
N SER A 282 13.37 -27.97 -56.13
CA SER A 282 12.59 -27.63 -57.36
C SER A 282 11.23 -26.94 -57.12
N SER A 283 11.06 -25.78 -57.78
CA SER A 283 9.87 -25.30 -58.55
C SER A 283 8.54 -25.03 -57.82
N SER A 284 7.72 -24.01 -58.15
CA SER A 284 7.79 -22.86 -59.05
C SER A 284 6.53 -22.00 -58.87
N ALA A 285 6.66 -20.71 -59.17
CA ALA A 285 5.72 -19.80 -59.84
C ALA A 285 4.29 -19.56 -59.32
N THR A 286 4.11 -18.32 -58.84
CA THR A 286 2.94 -17.43 -58.99
C THR A 286 2.50 -17.28 -60.47
N PRO A 287 1.28 -16.80 -60.80
CA PRO A 287 1.09 -15.35 -60.88
C PRO A 287 -0.30 -14.79 -60.52
N THR A 288 -0.23 -13.48 -60.25
CA THR A 288 -1.22 -12.42 -60.08
C THR A 288 -2.07 -12.12 -61.33
N ALA A 289 -3.28 -11.53 -61.10
CA ALA A 289 -4.02 -10.50 -61.88
C ALA A 289 -5.53 -10.84 -61.93
N ALA A 290 -6.51 -9.94 -61.84
CA ALA A 290 -6.60 -8.50 -61.66
C ALA A 290 -8.07 -8.15 -61.32
N HIS A 291 -8.29 -7.15 -60.46
CA HIS A 291 -9.09 -5.94 -60.76
C HIS A 291 -8.91 -4.89 -59.66
#